data_AF-A0A1B9L1K3-F1
#
_entry.id   AF-A0A1B9L1K3-F1
#
_cell.length_a   1.000
_cell.length_b   1.000
_cell.length_c   1.000
_cell.angle_alpha   90.00
_cell.angle_beta   90.00
_cell.angle_gamma   90.00
#
_symmetry.space_group_name_H-M   'P 1'
#
loop_
_entity.id
_entity.type
_entity.pdbx_description
1 polymer ?
#
loop_
_entity_poly.entity_id
_entity_poly.type
_entity_poly.pdbx_seq_one_letter_code
_entity_poly.pdbx_strand_id
1 'polypeptide(L)'
;MQQNNKNACFEKSTDTLPLNKAHKNTQYNLTNNENCKIKDLASWNCEIDFRYIPLPSKNDINMILVPQDCGDFPYRLYLLTIKDNQIRSDLYVEGEWYEPGNNENLIEKTHFTISKDFIITVTTEYDNNLTIKHYYLNQDGYLKEKTNNN
;
A
#
# COMPACT_ATOMS: atom_id res chain seq x y z
N MET A 1 -25.61 6.84 8.90
CA MET A 1 -25.06 7.97 8.12
C MET A 1 -23.61 8.14 8.55
N GLN A 2 -22.64 7.73 7.74
CA GLN A 2 -21.22 7.96 8.07
C GLN A 2 -20.92 9.43 7.82
N GLN A 3 -20.67 10.19 8.89
CA GLN A 3 -20.14 11.54 8.77
C GLN A 3 -18.73 11.42 8.17
N ASN A 4 -18.58 11.81 6.91
CA ASN A 4 -17.26 12.09 6.35
C ASN A 4 -16.70 13.28 7.11
N ASN A 5 -15.83 13.01 8.09
CA ASN A 5 -15.07 14.02 8.78
C ASN A 5 -14.13 14.69 7.76
N LYS A 6 -14.53 15.85 7.24
CA LYS A 6 -13.73 16.70 6.33
C LYS A 6 -12.34 17.09 6.90
N ASN A 7 -12.02 16.70 8.13
CA ASN A 7 -10.78 17.03 8.85
C ASN A 7 -9.93 15.79 9.23
N ALA A 8 -10.23 14.59 8.73
CA ALA A 8 -9.37 13.43 8.97
C ALA A 8 -8.05 13.54 8.17
N CYS A 9 -6.95 12.99 8.69
CA CYS A 9 -5.67 12.93 7.93
C CYS A 9 -5.87 12.22 6.59
N PHE A 10 -6.53 11.05 6.62
CA PHE A 10 -6.89 10.28 5.44
C PHE A 10 -8.40 10.15 5.32
N GLU A 11 -8.89 10.24 4.09
CA GLU A 11 -10.26 9.87 3.77
C GLU A 11 -10.46 8.36 3.90
N LYS A 12 -11.69 7.95 4.22
CA LYS A 12 -12.02 6.52 4.25
C LYS A 12 -12.18 6.00 2.84
N SER A 13 -11.71 4.78 2.61
CA SER A 13 -11.93 4.09 1.35
C SER A 13 -13.41 3.82 1.12
N THR A 14 -13.85 3.98 -0.13
CA THR A 14 -15.18 3.56 -0.59
C THR A 14 -15.17 2.12 -1.09
N ASP A 15 -14.00 1.48 -1.20
CA ASP A 15 -13.89 0.09 -1.63
C ASP A 15 -14.41 -0.87 -0.57
N THR A 16 -14.79 -2.06 -1.01
CA THR A 16 -15.20 -3.16 -0.13
C THR A 16 -14.30 -4.37 -0.35
N LEU A 17 -14.24 -5.25 0.65
CA LEU A 17 -13.49 -6.50 0.54
C LEU A 17 -14.36 -7.62 -0.06
N PRO A 18 -13.78 -8.55 -0.84
CA PRO A 18 -12.35 -8.65 -1.16
C PRO A 18 -11.91 -7.59 -2.18
N LEU A 19 -10.70 -7.09 -2.01
CA LEU A 19 -10.09 -6.15 -2.95
C LEU A 19 -9.25 -6.91 -3.97
N ASN A 20 -9.62 -6.81 -5.24
CA ASN A 20 -8.88 -7.34 -6.38
C ASN A 20 -9.04 -6.38 -7.56
N LYS A 21 -8.27 -5.29 -7.54
CA LYS A 21 -8.21 -4.31 -8.62
C LYS A 21 -6.80 -3.75 -8.71
N ALA A 22 -6.38 -3.42 -9.93
CA ALA A 22 -5.15 -2.67 -10.14
C ALA A 22 -5.38 -1.19 -9.82
N HIS A 23 -4.32 -0.51 -9.39
CA HIS A 23 -4.33 0.92 -9.04
C HIS A 23 -3.57 1.78 -10.06
N LYS A 24 -3.06 1.17 -11.14
CA LYS A 24 -2.39 1.88 -12.23
C LYS A 24 -3.34 2.91 -12.84
N ASN A 25 -2.85 4.15 -12.99
CA ASN A 25 -3.62 5.30 -13.48
C ASN A 25 -4.79 5.76 -12.57
N THR A 26 -4.80 5.34 -11.29
CA THR A 26 -5.77 5.86 -10.30
C THR A 26 -5.38 7.28 -9.88
N GLN A 27 -6.39 8.13 -9.63
CA GLN A 27 -6.18 9.45 -9.04
C GLN A 27 -5.80 9.31 -7.57
N TYR A 28 -4.75 10.03 -7.15
CA TYR A 28 -4.30 10.04 -5.77
C TYR A 28 -5.05 11.11 -4.96
N ASN A 29 -5.37 10.76 -3.71
CA ASN A 29 -5.78 11.74 -2.72
C ASN A 29 -4.55 12.45 -2.15
N LEU A 30 -4.76 13.67 -1.65
CA LEU A 30 -3.76 14.45 -0.91
C LEU A 30 -4.10 14.43 0.59
N THR A 31 -3.09 14.35 1.45
CA THR A 31 -3.33 14.41 2.90
C THR A 31 -3.76 15.79 3.33
N ASN A 32 -4.56 15.85 4.39
CA ASN A 32 -4.77 17.10 5.11
C ASN A 32 -3.56 17.37 6.02
N ASN A 33 -2.58 18.14 5.54
CA ASN A 33 -1.32 18.39 6.23
C ASN A 33 -1.49 19.06 7.61
N GLU A 34 -2.54 19.84 7.82
CA GLU A 34 -2.81 20.49 9.12
C GLU A 34 -3.21 19.49 10.20
N ASN A 35 -3.95 18.44 9.80
CA ASN A 35 -4.49 17.43 10.70
C ASN A 35 -3.65 16.14 10.73
N CYS A 36 -2.77 15.95 9.74
CA CYS A 36 -1.98 14.73 9.64
C CYS A 36 -0.72 14.78 10.49
N LYS A 37 -0.84 14.32 11.74
CA LYS A 37 0.26 14.23 12.72
C LYS A 37 0.82 12.82 12.82
N ILE A 38 1.10 12.19 11.69
CA ILE A 38 1.65 10.84 11.64
C ILE A 38 3.17 10.92 11.69
N LYS A 39 3.75 10.19 12.64
CA LYS A 39 5.20 10.15 12.81
C LYS A 39 5.85 9.56 11.55
N ASP A 40 6.90 10.24 11.07
CA ASP A 40 7.73 9.83 9.93
C ASP A 40 6.98 9.74 8.58
N LEU A 41 5.76 10.28 8.46
CA LEU A 41 4.99 10.24 7.20
C LEU A 41 5.72 10.96 6.05
N ALA A 42 6.41 12.06 6.36
CA ALA A 42 7.13 12.84 5.36
C ALA A 42 8.27 12.05 4.67
N SER A 43 8.83 11.01 5.31
CA SER A 43 9.89 10.20 4.69
C SER A 43 9.36 9.29 3.58
N TRP A 44 8.04 9.13 3.49
CA TRP A 44 7.36 8.36 2.45
C TRP A 44 6.89 9.23 1.29
N ASN A 45 7.18 10.54 1.30
CA ASN A 45 6.77 11.43 0.23
C ASN A 45 7.87 11.60 -0.82
N CYS A 46 7.50 11.47 -2.10
CA CYS A 46 8.35 11.83 -3.22
C CYS A 46 8.24 13.31 -3.60
N GLU A 47 7.13 13.97 -3.24
CA GLU A 47 6.81 15.33 -3.65
C GLU A 47 6.57 16.24 -2.45
N ILE A 48 6.07 17.47 -2.70
CA ILE A 48 5.71 18.42 -1.63
C ILE A 48 4.47 17.93 -0.89
N ASP A 49 3.45 17.47 -1.63
CA ASP A 49 2.18 17.01 -1.07
C ASP A 49 2.14 15.48 -1.00
N PHE A 50 1.69 14.94 0.14
CA PHE A 50 1.67 13.49 0.34
C PHE A 50 0.48 12.88 -0.40
N ARG A 51 0.81 12.08 -1.42
CA ARG A 51 -0.16 11.35 -2.26
C ARG A 51 -0.48 9.98 -1.67
N TYR A 52 -1.75 9.57 -1.71
CA TYR A 52 -2.16 8.25 -1.27
C TYR A 52 -3.43 7.74 -1.94
N ILE A 53 -3.69 6.44 -1.81
CA ILE A 53 -4.98 5.81 -2.13
C ILE A 53 -5.51 5.15 -0.85
N PRO A 54 -6.71 5.50 -0.36
CA PRO A 54 -7.28 4.86 0.81
C PRO A 54 -7.75 3.44 0.51
N LEU A 55 -7.39 2.48 1.37
CA LEU A 55 -7.87 1.11 1.32
C LEU A 55 -8.86 0.80 2.46
N PRO A 56 -9.66 -0.28 2.35
CA PRO A 56 -10.50 -0.73 3.45
C PRO A 56 -9.69 -0.91 4.74
N SER A 57 -10.11 -0.24 5.80
CA SER A 57 -9.45 -0.28 7.11
C SER A 57 -9.89 -1.51 7.91
N LYS A 58 -9.03 -2.01 8.80
CA LYS A 58 -9.34 -3.12 9.71
C LYS A 58 -9.39 -2.59 11.15
N ASN A 59 -10.57 -2.55 11.75
CA ASN A 59 -10.78 -1.96 13.08
C ASN A 59 -10.30 -0.49 13.12
N ASP A 60 -9.32 -0.18 13.97
CA ASP A 60 -8.68 1.12 14.14
C ASP A 60 -7.38 1.28 13.33
N ILE A 61 -7.06 0.31 12.46
CA ILE A 61 -5.86 0.33 11.61
C ILE A 61 -6.23 0.87 10.23
N ASN A 62 -5.70 2.04 9.90
CA ASN A 62 -5.81 2.61 8.56
C ASN A 62 -4.82 1.91 7.61
N MET A 63 -5.26 1.73 6.37
CA MET A 63 -4.45 1.16 5.29
C MET A 63 -4.50 2.10 4.11
N ILE A 64 -3.34 2.46 3.57
CA ILE A 64 -3.21 3.32 2.41
C ILE A 64 -2.16 2.76 1.45
N LEU A 65 -2.33 2.99 0.15
CA LEU A 65 -1.24 2.85 -0.81
C LEU A 65 -0.56 4.21 -0.98
N VAL A 66 0.76 4.19 -1.04
CA VAL A 66 1.58 5.38 -1.26
C VAL A 66 2.41 5.16 -2.53
N PRO A 67 2.31 6.06 -3.52
CA PRO A 67 3.20 6.02 -4.67
C PRO A 67 4.63 6.32 -4.24
N GLN A 68 5.55 5.46 -4.69
CA GLN A 68 6.99 5.63 -4.59
C GLN A 68 7.56 5.83 -6.00
N ASP A 69 6.91 6.70 -6.77
CA ASP A 69 7.25 7.05 -8.15
C ASP A 69 8.35 8.16 -8.23
N CYS A 70 9.28 8.12 -7.28
CA CYS A 70 10.44 8.99 -7.24
C CYS A 70 11.44 8.63 -8.36
N GLY A 71 11.84 9.60 -9.18
CA GLY A 71 12.88 9.40 -10.21
C GLY A 71 12.39 8.58 -11.41
N ASP A 72 13.20 7.62 -11.87
CA ASP A 72 12.95 6.86 -13.11
C ASP A 72 11.98 5.67 -12.92
N PHE A 73 11.27 5.58 -11.79
CA PHE A 73 10.34 4.48 -11.47
C PHE A 73 8.88 4.93 -11.65
N PRO A 74 8.24 4.72 -12.81
CA PRO A 74 6.93 5.34 -13.09
C PRO A 74 5.76 4.71 -12.33
N TYR A 75 5.91 3.51 -11.76
CA TYR A 75 4.80 2.79 -11.14
C TYR A 75 5.21 1.85 -10.01
N ARG A 76 5.20 2.35 -8.77
CA ARG A 76 5.42 1.56 -7.53
C ARG A 76 4.52 2.04 -6.41
N LEU A 77 3.80 1.12 -5.79
CA LEU A 77 2.90 1.37 -4.68
C LEU A 77 3.31 0.53 -3.47
N TYR A 78 3.50 1.21 -2.35
CA TYR A 78 3.70 0.60 -1.05
C TYR A 78 2.43 0.69 -0.23
N LEU A 79 2.04 -0.41 0.39
CA LEU A 79 1.01 -0.46 1.40
C LEU A 79 1.60 0.01 2.73
N LEU A 80 1.02 1.05 3.34
CA LEU A 80 1.31 1.42 4.71
C LEU A 80 0.16 1.03 5.63
N THR A 81 0.48 0.49 6.80
CA THR A 81 -0.46 0.30 7.91
C THR A 81 -0.20 1.34 8.99
N ILE A 82 -1.26 1.97 9.47
CA ILE A 82 -1.16 3.12 10.34
C ILE A 82 -2.08 2.93 11.54
N LYS A 83 -1.52 3.00 12.74
CA LYS A 83 -2.22 2.89 14.02
C LYS A 83 -1.61 3.85 15.03
N ASP A 84 -2.45 4.50 15.85
CA ASP A 84 -2.01 5.45 16.88
C ASP A 84 -1.09 6.58 16.34
N ASN A 85 -1.42 7.09 15.16
CA ASN A 85 -0.63 8.11 14.44
C ASN A 85 0.82 7.67 14.14
N GLN A 86 1.07 6.37 14.02
CA GLN A 86 2.37 5.81 13.67
C GLN A 86 2.22 4.83 12.50
N ILE A 87 3.19 4.85 11.60
CA ILE A 87 3.36 3.80 10.59
C ILE A 87 3.83 2.55 11.33
N ARG A 88 3.10 1.45 11.20
CA ARG A 88 3.38 0.17 11.85
C ARG A 88 4.05 -0.81 10.90
N SER A 89 3.71 -0.78 9.63
CA SER A 89 4.35 -1.59 8.61
C SER A 89 4.25 -0.92 7.25
N ASP A 90 5.19 -1.29 6.40
CA ASP A 90 5.21 -1.01 4.99
C ASP A 90 5.41 -2.30 4.20
N LEU A 91 4.90 -2.35 2.98
CA LEU A 91 5.03 -3.49 2.09
C LEU A 91 4.93 -3.04 0.63
N TYR A 92 5.90 -3.44 -0.20
CA TYR A 92 5.75 -3.30 -1.65
C TYR A 92 4.68 -4.27 -2.16
N VAL A 93 3.62 -3.74 -2.78
CA VAL A 93 2.41 -4.53 -3.10
C VAL A 93 1.97 -4.43 -4.56
N GLU A 94 2.33 -3.37 -5.27
CA GLU A 94 1.93 -3.22 -6.67
C GLU A 94 2.94 -2.37 -7.42
N GLY A 95 3.34 -2.79 -8.62
CA GLY A 95 4.28 -2.02 -9.42
C GLY A 95 4.97 -2.80 -10.52
N GLU A 96 5.80 -2.07 -11.26
CA GLU A 96 6.73 -2.60 -12.24
C GLU A 96 8.15 -2.16 -11.85
N TRP A 97 9.11 -3.09 -11.93
CA TRP A 97 10.52 -2.77 -11.71
C TRP A 97 11.41 -3.45 -12.74
N TYR A 98 12.45 -2.74 -13.17
CA TYR A 98 13.50 -3.26 -14.03
C TYR A 98 14.82 -2.60 -13.62
N GLU A 99 15.93 -3.32 -13.76
CA GLU A 99 17.26 -2.78 -13.52
C GLU A 99 17.74 -2.00 -14.75
N PRO A 100 18.10 -0.71 -14.62
CA PRO A 100 18.67 0.04 -15.73
C PRO A 100 19.91 -0.64 -16.33
N GLY A 101 19.95 -0.81 -17.65
CA GLY A 101 21.05 -1.48 -18.34
C GLY A 101 20.94 -3.01 -18.39
N ASN A 102 19.88 -3.59 -17.80
CA ASN A 102 19.51 -4.98 -18.01
C ASN A 102 18.56 -5.11 -19.22
N ASN A 103 18.25 -6.34 -19.64
CA ASN A 103 17.30 -6.57 -20.73
C ASN A 103 15.93 -5.96 -20.38
N GLU A 104 15.44 -4.99 -21.16
CA GLU A 104 14.14 -4.33 -20.96
C GLU A 104 12.96 -5.30 -20.92
N ASN A 105 13.15 -6.56 -21.34
CA ASN A 105 12.16 -7.63 -21.24
C ASN A 105 12.10 -8.29 -19.85
N LEU A 106 13.04 -8.02 -18.94
CA LEU A 106 13.08 -8.53 -17.56
C LEU A 106 12.44 -7.53 -16.59
N ILE A 107 11.12 -7.38 -16.70
CA ILE A 107 10.32 -6.51 -15.83
C ILE A 107 9.71 -7.37 -14.72
N GLU A 108 10.05 -7.06 -13.47
CA GLU A 108 9.33 -7.53 -12.30
C GLU A 108 7.94 -6.90 -12.29
N LYS A 109 6.91 -7.72 -12.12
CA LYS A 109 5.52 -7.29 -11.99
C LYS A 109 4.97 -7.76 -10.65
N THR A 110 4.54 -6.82 -9.83
CA THR A 110 3.95 -7.09 -8.52
C THR A 110 2.50 -6.62 -8.51
N HIS A 111 1.61 -7.44 -7.96
CA HIS A 111 0.24 -7.07 -7.65
C HIS A 111 -0.20 -7.70 -6.33
N PHE A 112 -1.27 -7.17 -5.75
CA PHE A 112 -1.81 -7.69 -4.51
C PHE A 112 -3.33 -7.82 -4.52
N THR A 113 -3.83 -8.62 -3.59
CA THR A 113 -5.25 -8.71 -3.25
C THR A 113 -5.42 -8.65 -1.74
N ILE A 114 -6.61 -8.27 -1.28
CA ILE A 114 -7.00 -8.36 0.13
C ILE A 114 -8.26 -9.22 0.22
N SER A 115 -8.20 -10.35 0.93
CA SER A 115 -9.36 -11.23 1.13
C SER A 115 -10.39 -10.61 2.09
N LYS A 116 -11.59 -11.20 2.16
CA LYS A 116 -12.61 -10.82 3.17
C LYS A 116 -12.12 -10.95 4.61
N ASP A 117 -11.20 -11.88 4.84
CA ASP A 117 -10.57 -12.12 6.15
C ASP A 117 -9.33 -11.24 6.38
N PHE A 118 -9.12 -10.22 5.54
CA PHE A 118 -7.96 -9.33 5.57
C PHE A 118 -6.61 -10.07 5.43
N ILE A 119 -6.57 -11.13 4.62
CA ILE A 119 -5.29 -11.71 4.18
C ILE A 119 -4.83 -10.94 2.95
N ILE A 120 -3.66 -10.30 3.06
CA ILE A 120 -3.01 -9.62 1.95
C ILE A 120 -2.17 -10.66 1.21
N THR A 121 -2.43 -10.85 -0.08
CA THR A 121 -1.62 -11.73 -0.92
C THR A 121 -0.86 -10.88 -1.91
N VAL A 122 0.46 -10.95 -1.89
CA VAL A 122 1.34 -10.28 -2.85
C VAL A 122 1.90 -11.33 -3.81
N THR A 123 1.68 -11.10 -5.09
CA THR A 123 2.16 -11.95 -6.17
C THR A 123 3.17 -11.16 -6.99
N THR A 124 4.38 -11.69 -7.09
CA THR A 124 5.47 -11.10 -7.88
C THR A 124 5.90 -12.09 -8.96
N GLU A 125 5.93 -11.62 -10.20
CA GLU A 125 6.47 -12.33 -11.35
C GLU A 125 7.78 -11.65 -11.79
N TYR A 126 8.86 -12.42 -11.88
CA TYR A 126 10.16 -11.94 -12.39
C TYR A 126 10.93 -13.10 -13.02
N ASP A 127 11.43 -12.92 -14.24
CA ASP A 127 12.23 -13.92 -14.97
C ASP A 127 11.57 -15.31 -15.00
N ASN A 128 10.29 -15.38 -15.38
CA ASN A 128 9.45 -16.58 -15.38
C ASN A 128 9.26 -17.27 -14.01
N ASN A 129 9.74 -16.66 -12.92
CA ASN A 129 9.51 -17.13 -11.56
C ASN A 129 8.31 -16.39 -10.96
N LEU A 130 7.44 -17.16 -10.31
CA LEU A 130 6.29 -16.65 -9.59
C LEU A 130 6.49 -16.83 -8.08
N THR A 131 6.47 -15.73 -7.34
CA THR A 131 6.49 -15.74 -5.88
C THR A 131 5.15 -15.25 -5.35
N ILE A 132 4.55 -16.02 -4.45
CA ILE A 132 3.30 -15.65 -3.77
C ILE A 132 3.58 -15.61 -2.27
N LYS A 133 3.29 -14.48 -1.65
CA LYS A 133 3.44 -14.27 -0.21
C LYS A 133 2.11 -13.86 0.40
N HIS A 134 1.81 -14.41 1.57
CA HIS A 134 0.60 -14.09 2.31
C HIS A 134 0.97 -13.38 3.60
N TYR A 135 0.25 -12.29 3.90
CA TYR A 135 0.44 -11.50 5.11
C TYR A 135 -0.86 -11.41 5.88
N TYR A 136 -0.76 -11.54 7.20
CA TYR A 136 -1.85 -11.20 8.11
C TYR A 136 -1.51 -9.91 8.85
N LEU A 137 -2.54 -9.08 9.04
CA LEU A 137 -2.48 -7.87 9.85
C LEU A 137 -2.88 -8.21 11.29
N ASN A 138 -1.95 -8.04 12.22
CA ASN A 138 -2.20 -8.23 13.65
C ASN A 138 -2.93 -7.03 14.27
N GLN A 139 -3.34 -7.16 15.55
CA GLN A 139 -4.10 -6.12 16.25
C GLN A 139 -3.30 -4.83 16.48
N ASP A 140 -1.97 -4.89 16.48
CA ASP A 140 -1.08 -3.74 16.67
C ASP A 140 -0.77 -2.99 15.38
N GLY A 141 -1.31 -3.46 14.25
CA GLY A 141 -1.09 -2.88 12.93
C GLY A 141 0.14 -3.41 12.20
N TYR A 142 0.84 -4.41 12.74
CA TYR A 142 1.99 -5.01 12.05
C TYR A 142 1.56 -6.08 11.05
N LEU A 143 2.16 -6.03 9.85
CA LEU A 143 2.08 -7.10 8.87
C LEU A 143 3.06 -8.21 9.23
N LYS A 144 2.59 -9.45 9.14
CA LYS A 144 3.40 -10.65 9.37
C LYS A 144 3.21 -11.62 8.21
N GLU A 145 4.32 -12.00 7.59
CA GLU A 145 4.32 -13.04 6.56
C GLU A 145 3.90 -14.37 7.20
N LYS A 146 2.95 -15.07 6.56
CA LYS A 146 2.55 -16.41 6.93
C LYS A 146 3.63 -17.36 6.42
N THR A 147 4.61 -17.67 7.27
CA THR A 147 5.53 -18.76 6.99
C THR A 147 4.82 -20.07 7.26
N ASN A 148 4.88 -21.01 6.31
CA ASN A 148 4.48 -22.39 6.58
C ASN A 148 5.54 -23.02 7.49
N ASN A 149 5.39 -22.83 8.79
CA ASN A 149 6.12 -23.64 9.76
C ASN A 149 5.41 -24.99 9.81
N ASN A 150 6.01 -25.99 9.16
CA ASN A 150 5.65 -27.40 9.33
C ASN A 150 5.87 -27.83 10.79
#